data_AF-A0A2L0EN06-F1
#
_entry.id   AF-A0A2L0EN06-F1
#
_cell.length_a   1.000
_cell.length_b   1.000
_cell.length_c   1.000
_cell.angle_alpha   90.00
_cell.angle_beta   90.00
_cell.angle_gamma   90.00
#
_symmetry.space_group_name_H-M   'P 1'
#
loop_
_entity.id
_entity.type
_entity.pdbx_description
1 polymer ?
#
loop_
_entity_poly.entity_id
_entity_poly.type
_entity_poly.pdbx_seq_one_letter_code
_entity_poly.pdbx_strand_id
1 'polypeptide(L)'
;MEQLFVEKNILAASERLGIAQEQLDAAIQAYDASRPDVEAIKGASERLREARLCIEQIQQHIDASAEVVPAKRNCPACGKTIRAQATLCGYCWTKVSPAS
;
A
#
# COMPACT_ATOMS: atom_id res chain seq x y z
N MET A 1 -62.57 14.32 36.51
CA MET A 1 -62.38 13.72 35.17
C MET A 1 -61.06 14.17 34.54
N GLU A 2 -60.67 15.45 34.65
CA GLU A 2 -59.40 15.99 34.11
C GLU A 2 -58.14 15.39 34.74
N GLN A 3 -58.09 15.16 36.06
CA GLN A 3 -56.90 14.63 36.73
C GLN A 3 -56.47 13.24 36.20
N LEU A 4 -57.46 12.37 35.93
CA LEU A 4 -57.27 11.02 35.39
C LEU A 4 -56.78 11.04 33.93
N PHE A 5 -57.10 12.10 33.19
CA PHE A 5 -56.60 12.31 31.82
C PHE A 5 -55.15 12.78 31.82
N VAL A 6 -54.80 13.69 32.73
CA VAL A 6 -53.42 14.17 32.93
C VAL A 6 -52.49 13.02 33.32
N GLU A 7 -52.88 12.17 34.26
CA GLU A 7 -52.10 11.00 34.69
C GLU A 7 -51.84 10.01 33.54
N LYS A 8 -52.86 9.72 32.73
CA LYS A 8 -52.71 8.86 31.54
C LYS A 8 -51.74 9.44 30.51
N ASN A 9 -51.80 10.75 30.30
CA ASN A 9 -50.89 11.42 29.36
C ASN A 9 -49.45 11.43 29.87
N ILE A 10 -49.25 11.62 31.19
CA ILE A 10 -47.93 11.55 31.82
C ILE A 10 -47.35 10.13 31.67
N LEU A 11 -48.14 9.09 31.95
CA LEU A 11 -47.72 7.70 31.78
C LEU A 11 -47.31 7.39 30.33
N ALA A 12 -48.14 7.79 29.36
CA ALA A 12 -47.83 7.61 27.94
C ALA A 12 -46.59 8.40 27.48
N ALA A 13 -46.37 9.59 28.03
CA ALA A 13 -45.17 10.38 27.74
C ALA A 13 -43.91 9.74 28.33
N SER A 14 -43.98 9.22 29.56
CA SER A 14 -42.88 8.50 30.21
C SER A 14 -42.50 7.23 29.46
N GLU A 15 -43.48 6.47 28.97
CA GLU A 15 -43.25 5.28 28.16
C GLU A 15 -42.54 5.63 26.84
N ARG A 16 -43.00 6.68 26.14
CA ARG A 16 -42.35 7.18 24.92
C ARG A 16 -40.93 7.67 25.18
N LEU A 17 -40.68 8.32 26.32
CA LEU A 17 -39.35 8.76 26.72
C LEU A 17 -38.42 7.57 26.96
N GLY A 18 -38.91 6.51 27.60
CA GLY A 18 -38.16 5.27 27.79
C GLY A 18 -37.75 4.63 26.47
N ILE A 19 -38.69 4.52 25.53
CA ILE A 19 -38.40 3.99 24.18
C ILE A 19 -37.39 4.88 23.44
N ALA A 20 -37.56 6.20 23.50
CA ALA A 20 -36.65 7.14 22.86
C ALA A 20 -35.23 7.07 23.45
N GLN A 21 -35.12 6.88 24.78
CA GLN A 21 -33.85 6.69 25.45
C GLN A 21 -33.15 5.40 24.99
N GLU A 22 -33.88 4.29 24.92
CA GLU A 22 -33.34 3.02 24.44
C GLU A 22 -32.87 3.12 22.97
N GLN A 23 -33.62 3.82 22.12
CA GLN A 23 -33.23 4.08 20.73
C GLN A 23 -31.96 4.94 20.64
N LEU A 24 -31.82 5.93 21.52
CA LEU A 24 -30.63 6.77 21.57
C LEU A 24 -29.39 5.97 22.02
N ASP A 25 -29.53 5.14 23.05
CA ASP A 25 -28.44 4.30 23.55
C ASP A 25 -27.99 3.29 22.48
N ALA A 26 -28.93 2.67 21.77
CA ALA A 26 -28.65 1.79 20.65
C ALA A 26 -27.92 2.53 19.50
N ALA A 27 -28.32 3.76 19.20
CA ALA A 27 -27.68 4.58 18.18
C ALA A 27 -26.24 4.97 18.56
N ILE A 28 -25.99 5.30 19.83
CA ILE A 28 -24.65 5.59 20.35
C ILE A 28 -23.75 4.36 20.23
N GLN A 29 -24.23 3.19 20.66
CA GLN A 29 -23.47 1.94 20.54
C GLN A 29 -23.16 1.58 19.10
N ALA A 30 -24.11 1.74 18.19
CA ALA A 30 -23.89 1.51 16.76
C ALA A 30 -22.85 2.48 16.18
N TYR A 31 -22.91 3.75 16.58
CA TYR A 31 -21.94 4.76 16.17
C TYR A 31 -20.53 4.41 16.66
N ASP A 32 -20.36 4.11 17.94
CA ASP A 32 -19.06 3.74 18.52
C ASP A 32 -18.49 2.47 17.90
N ALA A 33 -19.33 1.47 17.60
CA ALA A 33 -18.91 0.25 16.89
C ALA A 33 -18.47 0.51 15.44
N SER A 34 -19.06 1.51 14.78
CA SER A 34 -18.68 1.92 13.42
C SER A 34 -17.51 2.90 13.38
N ARG A 35 -17.14 3.46 14.54
CA ARG A 35 -16.12 4.50 14.63
C ARG A 35 -14.77 3.91 14.19
N PRO A 36 -14.09 4.55 13.23
CA PRO A 36 -12.80 4.06 12.77
C PRO A 36 -11.78 4.10 13.91
N ASP A 37 -10.98 3.03 14.01
CA ASP A 37 -9.87 2.94 14.95
C ASP A 37 -8.73 3.85 14.49
N VAL A 38 -8.69 5.06 15.08
CA VAL A 38 -7.73 6.11 14.75
C VAL A 38 -6.30 5.67 15.07
N GLU A 39 -6.09 4.88 16.12
CA GLU A 39 -4.76 4.39 16.49
C GLU A 39 -4.27 3.33 15.48
N ALA A 40 -5.16 2.43 15.04
CA ALA A 40 -4.84 1.50 13.97
C ALA A 40 -4.50 2.22 12.65
N ILE A 41 -5.26 3.28 12.31
CA ILE A 41 -4.99 4.10 11.11
C ILE A 41 -3.64 4.81 11.22
N LYS A 42 -3.32 5.37 12.38
CA LYS A 42 -2.03 6.02 12.63
C LYS A 42 -0.87 5.04 12.48
N GLY A 43 -0.98 3.86 13.10
CA GLY A 43 0.03 2.80 12.95
C GLY A 43 0.15 2.26 11.52
N ALA A 44 -0.94 2.22 10.75
CA ALA A 44 -0.88 1.92 9.31
C ALA A 44 -0.15 3.03 8.52
N SER A 45 -0.44 4.29 8.84
CA SER A 45 0.16 5.46 8.18
C SER A 45 1.67 5.54 8.41
N GLU A 46 2.13 5.24 9.62
CA GLU A 46 3.55 5.18 9.97
C GLU A 46 4.27 4.08 9.17
N ARG A 47 3.70 2.87 9.10
CA ARG A 47 4.25 1.77 8.29
C ARG A 47 4.31 2.10 6.81
N LEU A 48 3.28 2.77 6.26
CA LEU A 48 3.27 3.24 4.87
C LEU A 48 4.39 4.26 4.61
N ARG A 49 4.64 5.17 5.58
CA ARG A 49 5.72 6.14 5.49
C ARG A 49 7.09 5.45 5.48
N GLU A 50 7.30 4.48 6.37
CA GLU A 50 8.55 3.70 6.42
C GLU A 50 8.76 2.89 5.13
N ALA A 51 7.72 2.22 4.64
CA ALA A 51 7.78 1.46 3.40
C ALA A 51 8.15 2.37 2.21
N ARG A 52 7.58 3.58 2.13
CA ARG A 52 7.92 4.56 1.09
C ARG A 52 9.41 4.93 1.12
N LEU A 53 9.97 5.19 2.31
CA LEU A 53 11.39 5.52 2.45
C LEU A 53 12.30 4.34 2.04
N CYS A 54 11.92 3.12 2.38
CA CYS A 54 12.64 1.91 1.97
C CYS A 54 12.65 1.74 0.44
N ILE A 55 11.50 1.93 -0.20
CA ILE A 55 11.38 1.87 -1.68
C ILE A 55 12.30 2.91 -2.34
N GLU A 56 12.33 4.13 -1.81
CA GLU A 56 13.19 5.21 -2.32
C GLU A 56 14.68 4.85 -2.21
N GLN A 57 15.10 4.28 -1.08
CA GLN A 57 16.46 3.79 -0.89
C GLN A 57 16.82 2.67 -1.86
N ILE A 58 15.91 1.70 -2.06
CA ILE A 58 16.11 0.62 -3.02
C ILE A 58 16.27 1.17 -4.44
N GLN A 59 15.46 2.16 -4.82
CA GLN A 59 15.56 2.78 -6.13
C GLN A 59 16.93 3.47 -6.32
N GLN A 60 17.39 4.21 -5.31
CA GLN A 60 18.72 4.82 -5.34
C GLN A 60 19.83 3.77 -5.49
N HIS A 61 19.70 2.62 -4.84
CA HIS A 61 20.64 1.51 -5.02
C HIS A 61 20.58 0.91 -6.41
N ILE A 62 19.39 0.72 -6.99
CA ILE A 62 19.24 0.24 -8.38
C ILE A 62 19.92 1.22 -9.34
N ASP A 63 19.66 2.52 -9.20
CA ASP A 63 20.21 3.54 -10.08
C ASP A 63 21.74 3.65 -9.94
N ALA A 64 22.27 3.55 -8.72
CA ALA A 64 23.71 3.54 -8.46
C ALA A 64 24.41 2.25 -8.92
N SER A 65 23.70 1.12 -8.92
CA SER A 65 24.24 -0.20 -9.29
C SER A 65 23.94 -0.59 -10.74
N ALA A 66 23.22 0.25 -11.49
CA ALA A 66 22.90 0.04 -12.88
C ALA A 66 24.17 0.09 -13.74
N GLU A 67 24.92 -1.02 -13.78
CA GLU A 67 25.90 -1.25 -14.81
C GLU A 67 25.17 -1.27 -16.16
N VAL A 68 25.59 -0.40 -17.08
CA VAL A 68 25.16 -0.43 -18.48
C VAL A 68 25.41 -1.84 -18.99
N VAL A 69 24.35 -2.59 -19.29
CA VAL A 69 24.45 -3.95 -19.83
C VAL A 69 25.38 -3.87 -21.05
N PRO A 70 26.58 -4.47 -20.98
CA PRO A 70 27.56 -4.28 -22.04
C PRO A 70 27.00 -4.89 -23.32
N ALA A 71 26.96 -4.09 -24.39
CA ALA A 71 26.46 -4.52 -25.68
C ALA A 71 27.12 -5.86 -26.08
N LYS A 72 26.33 -6.76 -26.67
CA LYS A 72 26.78 -8.09 -27.09
C LYS A 72 26.65 -8.21 -28.61
N ARG A 73 27.57 -8.97 -29.22
CA ARG A 73 27.55 -9.30 -30.65
C ARG A 73 27.97 -10.75 -30.85
N ASN A 74 27.73 -11.31 -32.02
CA ASN A 74 28.21 -12.65 -32.35
C ASN A 74 29.64 -12.57 -32.91
N CYS A 75 30.48 -13.55 -32.56
CA CYS A 75 31.80 -13.71 -33.13
C CYS A 75 31.66 -14.06 -34.63
N PRO A 76 32.33 -13.33 -35.54
CA PRO A 76 32.25 -13.62 -36.97
C PRO A 76 32.89 -14.97 -37.37
N ALA A 77 33.76 -15.53 -36.53
CA ALA A 77 34.46 -16.78 -36.82
C ALA A 77 33.71 -18.04 -36.35
N CYS A 78 33.09 -18.01 -35.17
CA CYS A 78 32.47 -19.20 -34.56
C CYS A 78 31.00 -19.03 -34.18
N GLY A 79 30.42 -17.83 -34.39
CA GLY A 79 29.01 -17.54 -34.11
C GLY A 79 28.64 -17.36 -32.62
N LYS A 80 29.53 -17.67 -31.67
CA LYS A 80 29.27 -17.49 -30.23
C LYS A 80 29.13 -16.01 -29.85
N THR A 81 28.22 -15.72 -28.91
CA THR A 81 28.01 -14.37 -28.39
C THR A 81 29.17 -13.90 -27.52
N ILE A 82 29.71 -12.72 -27.82
CA ILE A 82 30.83 -12.06 -27.16
C ILE A 82 30.47 -10.60 -26.83
N ARG A 83 31.24 -9.93 -25.96
CA ARG A 83 31.08 -8.48 -25.72
C ARG A 83 31.36 -7.69 -27.01
N ALA A 84 30.61 -6.63 -27.27
CA ALA A 84 30.77 -5.81 -28.48
C ALA A 84 32.19 -5.24 -28.61
N GLN A 85 32.74 -4.72 -27.50
CA GLN A 85 34.12 -4.24 -27.41
C GLN A 85 35.20 -5.34 -27.28
N ALA A 86 34.85 -6.63 -27.36
CA ALA A 86 35.84 -7.69 -27.32
C ALA A 86 36.75 -7.62 -28.56
N THR A 87 38.06 -7.66 -28.33
CA THR A 87 39.12 -7.75 -29.36
C THR A 87 39.56 -9.19 -29.63
N LEU A 88 39.11 -10.13 -28.79
CA LEU A 88 39.43 -11.55 -28.87
C LEU A 88 38.20 -12.38 -28.49
N CYS A 89 37.90 -13.43 -29.25
CA CYS A 89 36.85 -14.38 -28.89
C CYS A 89 37.37 -15.36 -27.82
N GLY A 90 36.76 -15.36 -26.63
CA GLY A 90 37.13 -16.31 -25.55
C GLY A 90 36.76 -17.78 -25.81
N TYR A 91 36.04 -18.07 -26.90
CA TYR A 91 35.63 -19.43 -27.27
C TYR A 91 36.54 -20.06 -28.33
N CYS A 92 36.75 -19.36 -29.45
CA CYS A 92 37.57 -19.87 -30.57
C CYS A 92 38.93 -19.18 -30.70
N TRP A 93 39.28 -18.28 -29.76
CA TRP A 93 40.55 -17.56 -29.70
C TRP A 93 40.89 -16.72 -30.95
N THR A 94 39.90 -16.49 -31.82
CA THR A 94 40.07 -15.65 -33.00
C THR A 94 40.07 -14.18 -32.61
N LYS A 95 41.03 -13.41 -33.13
CA LYS A 95 41.04 -11.95 -33.02
C LYS A 95 39.85 -11.37 -33.77
N VAL A 96 39.17 -10.42 -33.17
CA VAL A 96 37.95 -9.81 -33.72
C VAL A 96 38.03 -8.29 -33.56
N SER A 97 37.62 -7.55 -34.57
CA SER A 97 37.55 -6.09 -34.47
C SER A 97 36.34 -5.68 -33.61
N PRO A 98 36.45 -4.70 -32.71
CA PRO A 98 35.31 -4.18 -31.97
C PRO A 98 34.27 -3.61 -32.96
N ALA A 99 32.99 -3.77 -32.65
CA ALA A 99 31.94 -3.12 -33.44
C ALA A 99 32.01 -1.61 -33.18
N SER A 100 32.10 -0.82 -34.26
CA SER A 100 32.02 0.66 -34.23
C SER A 100 30.64 1.13 -33.84
#